data_AF-A0A971I2R0-F1
#
_entry.id   AF-A0A971I2R0-F1
#
_cell.length_a   1.000
_cell.length_b   1.000
_cell.length_c   1.000
_cell.angle_alpha   90.00
_cell.angle_beta   90.00
_cell.angle_gamma   90.00
#
_symmetry.space_group_name_H-M   'P 1'
#
loop_
_entity.id
_entity.type
_entity.pdbx_description
1 polymer ?
#
loop_
_entity_poly.entity_id
_entity_poly.type
_entity_poly.pdbx_seq_one_letter_code
_entity_poly.pdbx_strand_id
1 'polypeptide(L)'
;MPQNQLTEKEMLHDSIMTEKYISEAYNNTVMECTNQNIVQALQHIQQEEQNHAKLFFEAMHHRGWYNVEASHPSQAAKQMVDQQISGQMTVRLEDLERSMKNQE
;
A
#
# COMPACT_ATOMS: atom_id res chain seq x y z
N MET A 1 -11.63 -28.29 27.02
CA MET A 1 -11.18 -26.89 27.15
C MET A 1 -11.39 -26.23 25.80
N PRO A 2 -12.16 -25.15 25.67
CA PRO A 2 -12.18 -24.41 24.41
C PRO A 2 -10.76 -23.90 24.16
N GLN A 3 -10.23 -24.22 22.99
CA GLN A 3 -8.87 -23.83 22.61
C GLN A 3 -8.87 -22.31 22.51
N ASN A 4 -8.08 -21.65 23.36
CA ASN A 4 -7.87 -20.21 23.33
C ASN A 4 -7.08 -19.85 22.06
N GLN A 5 -7.75 -19.92 20.92
CA GLN A 5 -7.17 -19.68 19.60
C GLN A 5 -7.63 -18.32 19.12
N LEU A 6 -6.65 -17.48 18.80
CA LEU A 6 -6.88 -16.23 18.09
C LEU A 6 -7.59 -16.53 16.77
N THR A 7 -8.58 -15.71 16.44
CA THR A 7 -9.19 -15.75 15.12
C THR A 7 -8.20 -15.23 14.07
N GLU A 8 -8.37 -15.63 12.80
CA GLU A 8 -7.55 -15.11 11.69
C GLU A 8 -7.56 -13.57 11.65
N LYS A 9 -8.72 -12.95 11.94
CA LYS A 9 -8.87 -11.50 12.03
C LYS A 9 -7.98 -10.90 13.12
N GLU A 10 -7.97 -11.49 14.31
CA GLU A 10 -7.14 -11.04 15.42
C GLU A 10 -5.65 -11.24 15.13
N MET A 11 -5.28 -12.37 14.52
CA MET A 11 -3.89 -12.66 14.13
C MET A 11 -3.37 -11.65 13.09
N LEU A 12 -4.16 -11.33 12.07
CA LEU A 12 -3.79 -10.34 11.05
C LEU A 12 -3.72 -8.93 11.64
N HIS A 13 -4.65 -8.58 12.53
CA HIS A 13 -4.62 -7.30 13.22
C HIS A 13 -3.37 -7.16 14.10
N ASP A 14 -3.07 -8.19 14.89
CA ASP A 14 -1.86 -8.25 15.72
C ASP A 14 -0.60 -8.12 14.86
N SER A 15 -0.54 -8.84 13.73
CA SER A 15 0.58 -8.75 12.78
C SER A 15 0.76 -7.31 12.26
N ILE A 16 -0.30 -6.62 11.83
CA ILE A 16 -0.22 -5.21 11.42
C ILE A 16 0.32 -4.31 12.54
N MET A 17 -0.08 -4.57 13.79
CA MET A 17 0.37 -3.79 14.94
C MET A 17 1.85 -4.05 15.24
N THR A 18 2.29 -5.30 15.18
CA THR A 18 3.70 -5.69 15.32
C THR A 18 4.58 -5.04 14.25
N GLU A 19 4.17 -5.09 12.98
CA GLU A 19 4.91 -4.47 11.88
C GLU A 19 5.10 -2.96 12.08
N LYS A 20 4.03 -2.27 12.50
CA LYS A 20 4.08 -0.84 12.81
C LYS A 20 5.01 -0.53 13.97
N TYR A 21 4.94 -1.33 15.04
CA TYR A 21 5.77 -1.16 16.23
C TYR A 21 7.26 -1.33 15.93
N ILE A 22 7.63 -2.38 15.19
CA ILE A 22 9.01 -2.65 14.81
C ILE A 22 9.52 -1.57 13.84
N SER A 23 8.69 -1.15 12.88
CA SER A 23 9.01 -0.06 11.93
C SER A 23 9.34 1.26 12.64
N GLU A 24 8.68 1.59 13.74
CA GLU A 24 8.98 2.82 14.50
C GLU A 24 10.42 2.83 15.02
N ALA A 25 10.92 1.68 15.49
CA ALA A 25 12.29 1.55 15.98
C ALA A 25 13.33 1.77 14.86
N TYR A 26 13.08 1.22 13.66
CA TYR A 26 13.95 1.43 12.51
C TYR A 26 13.93 2.87 12.02
N ASN A 27 12.75 3.49 11.95
CA ASN A 27 12.62 4.89 11.56
C ASN A 27 13.41 5.82 12.50
N ASN A 28 13.28 5.66 13.82
CA ASN A 28 14.02 6.45 14.79
C ASN A 28 15.54 6.23 14.65
N THR A 29 15.95 4.96 14.52
CA THR A 29 17.37 4.62 14.36
C THR A 29 17.97 5.20 13.08
N VAL A 30 17.25 5.16 11.96
CA VAL A 30 17.70 5.76 10.69
C VAL A 30 17.91 7.27 10.81
N MET A 31 17.06 7.98 11.56
CA MET A 31 17.19 9.43 11.76
C MET A 31 18.34 9.82 12.70
N GLU A 32 18.76 8.93 13.60
CA GLU A 32 19.77 9.21 14.62
C GLU A 32 21.14 8.56 14.31
N CYS A 33 21.22 7.64 13.36
CA CYS A 33 22.44 6.91 13.03
C CYS A 33 23.34 7.67 12.04
N THR A 34 24.64 7.77 12.37
CA THR A 34 25.64 8.39 11.50
C THR A 34 26.32 7.40 10.54
N ASN A 35 26.21 6.09 10.80
CA ASN A 35 26.82 5.05 9.99
C ASN A 35 25.95 4.73 8.76
N GLN A 36 26.44 5.10 7.57
CA GLN A 36 25.70 4.94 6.31
C GLN A 36 25.36 3.49 5.96
N ASN A 37 26.20 2.52 6.30
CA ASN A 37 25.92 1.11 6.02
C ASN A 37 24.74 0.60 6.86
N ILE A 38 24.66 1.04 8.12
CA ILE A 38 23.55 0.71 9.01
C ILE A 38 22.28 1.38 8.53
N VAL A 39 22.34 2.67 8.16
CA VAL A 39 21.20 3.40 7.60
C VAL A 39 20.63 2.69 6.37
N GLN A 40 21.48 2.31 5.42
CA GLN A 40 21.05 1.62 4.20
C GLN A 40 20.41 0.26 4.49
N ALA A 41 21.02 -0.52 5.40
CA ALA A 41 20.46 -1.81 5.81
C ALA A 41 19.08 -1.65 6.47
N LEU A 42 18.94 -0.69 7.39
CA LEU A 42 17.67 -0.42 8.06
C LEU A 42 16.61 0.14 7.12
N GLN A 43 16.97 0.97 6.15
CA GLN A 43 16.04 1.45 5.11
C GLN A 43 15.52 0.31 4.23
N HIS A 44 16.38 -0.66 3.89
CA HIS A 44 15.95 -1.85 3.17
C HIS A 44 14.96 -2.67 3.99
N ILE A 45 15.29 -2.97 5.24
CA ILE A 45 14.39 -3.71 6.14
C ILE A 45 13.07 -2.94 6.33
N GLN A 46 13.14 -1.63 6.54
CA GLN A 46 11.96 -0.77 6.69
C GLN A 46 11.01 -0.85 5.48
N GLN A 47 11.58 -0.95 4.28
CA GLN A 47 10.78 -1.12 3.06
C GLN A 47 10.09 -2.49 3.03
N GLU A 48 10.76 -3.55 3.50
CA GLU A 48 10.18 -4.89 3.61
C GLU A 48 9.02 -4.92 4.62
N GLU A 49 9.20 -4.37 5.82
CA GLU A 49 8.14 -4.36 6.84
C GLU A 49 6.92 -3.51 6.42
N GLN A 50 7.14 -2.40 5.71
CA GLN A 50 6.05 -1.62 5.13
C GLN A 50 5.26 -2.42 4.08
N ASN A 51 5.95 -3.26 3.29
CA ASN A 51 5.29 -4.14 2.33
C ASN A 51 4.50 -5.26 3.04
N HIS A 52 5.03 -5.85 4.12
CA HIS A 52 4.30 -6.82 4.93
C HIS A 52 3.04 -6.22 5.56
N ALA A 53 3.17 -5.06 6.21
CA ALA A 53 2.04 -4.35 6.80
C ALA A 53 0.95 -4.05 5.75
N LYS A 54 1.35 -3.63 4.54
CA LYS A 54 0.43 -3.38 3.42
C LYS A 54 -0.27 -4.66 2.97
N LEU A 55 0.45 -5.77 2.86
CA LEU A 55 -0.13 -7.07 2.49
C LEU A 55 -1.20 -7.51 3.49
N PHE A 56 -0.91 -7.42 4.80
CA PHE A 56 -1.89 -7.76 5.84
C PHE A 56 -3.10 -6.82 5.82
N PHE A 57 -2.86 -5.52 5.64
CA PHE A 57 -3.93 -4.54 5.49
C PHE A 57 -4.84 -4.84 4.30
N GLU A 58 -4.28 -5.11 3.11
CA GLU A 58 -5.04 -5.48 1.91
C GLU A 58 -5.84 -6.77 2.16
N ALA A 59 -5.21 -7.78 2.77
CA ALA A 59 -5.87 -9.04 3.13
C ALA A 59 -7.07 -8.84 4.07
N MET A 60 -6.94 -7.97 5.08
CA MET A 60 -8.05 -7.63 5.98
C MET A 60 -9.10 -6.75 5.29
N HIS A 61 -8.70 -5.81 4.43
CA HIS A 61 -9.61 -4.94 3.69
C HIS A 61 -10.48 -5.73 2.72
N HIS A 62 -9.89 -6.65 1.94
CA HIS A 62 -10.63 -7.52 1.02
C HIS A 62 -11.65 -8.42 1.72
N ARG A 63 -11.40 -8.78 2.99
CA ARG A 63 -12.34 -9.55 3.83
C ARG A 63 -13.35 -8.69 4.58
N GLY A 64 -13.32 -7.36 4.40
CA GLY A 64 -14.18 -6.41 5.13
C GLY A 64 -13.86 -6.30 6.63
N TRP A 65 -12.68 -6.75 7.05
CA TRP A 65 -12.25 -6.76 8.45
C TRP A 65 -11.52 -5.51 8.89
N TYR A 66 -11.08 -4.69 7.92
CA TYR A 66 -10.42 -3.42 8.16
C TYR A 66 -11.24 -2.31 7.51
N ASN A 67 -11.84 -1.44 8.33
CA ASN A 67 -12.53 -0.27 7.83
C ASN A 67 -11.50 0.80 7.48
N VAL A 68 -11.35 1.07 6.20
CA VAL A 68 -10.54 2.18 5.72
C VAL A 68 -11.42 3.41 5.79
N GLU A 69 -11.38 4.13 6.91
CA GLU A 69 -11.91 5.48 6.90
C GLU A 69 -11.01 6.30 5.97
N ALA A 70 -11.48 6.51 4.74
CA ALA A 70 -10.90 7.53 3.88
C ALA A 70 -11.13 8.85 4.59
N SER A 71 -10.14 9.28 5.38
CA SER A 71 -10.25 10.37 6.35
C SER A 71 -10.91 11.59 5.74
N HIS A 72 -10.57 11.92 4.48
CA HIS A 72 -11.46 12.49 3.46
C HIS A 72 -10.82 12.23 2.08
N PRO A 73 -11.39 11.43 1.16
CA PRO A 73 -10.88 11.45 -0.21
C PRO A 73 -11.19 12.85 -0.76
N SER A 74 -10.16 13.69 -0.90
CA SER A 74 -10.34 15.04 -1.39
C SER A 74 -11.00 14.98 -2.78
N GLN A 75 -11.89 15.92 -3.06
CA GLN A 75 -12.51 16.00 -4.37
C GLN A 75 -11.46 16.13 -5.48
N ALA A 76 -10.30 16.74 -5.16
CA ALA A 76 -9.12 16.77 -6.02
C ALA A 76 -8.55 15.36 -6.29
N ALA A 77 -8.42 14.50 -5.27
CA ALA A 77 -7.95 13.13 -5.48
C ALA A 77 -8.91 12.32 -6.38
N LYS A 78 -10.22 12.49 -6.20
CA LYS A 78 -11.23 11.89 -7.10
C LYS A 78 -11.10 12.44 -8.53
N GLN A 79 -10.99 13.77 -8.67
CA GLN A 79 -10.82 14.42 -9.97
C GLN A 79 -9.52 14.03 -10.68
N MET A 80 -8.42 13.84 -9.95
CA MET A 80 -7.15 13.38 -10.53
C MET A 80 -7.26 11.95 -11.04
N VAL A 81 -7.92 11.06 -10.29
CA VAL A 81 -8.21 9.69 -10.75
C VAL A 81 -9.10 9.73 -11.99
N ASP A 82 -10.16 10.55 -11.99
CA ASP A 82 -11.07 10.70 -13.14
C ASP A 82 -10.34 11.27 -14.37
N GLN A 83 -9.48 12.28 -14.21
CA GLN A 83 -8.65 12.83 -15.28
C GLN A 83 -7.66 11.81 -15.82
N GLN A 84 -7.03 11.02 -14.94
CA GLN A 84 -6.06 10.00 -15.35
C GLN A 84 -6.74 8.88 -16.13
N ILE A 85 -7.93 8.43 -15.71
CA ILE A 85 -8.73 7.44 -16.46
C ILE A 85 -9.16 8.00 -17.81
N SER A 86 -9.65 9.25 -17.85
CA SER A 86 -10.07 9.91 -19.10
C SER A 86 -8.90 10.06 -20.08
N GLY A 87 -7.74 10.53 -19.60
CA GLY A 87 -6.53 10.65 -20.43
C GLY A 87 -6.07 9.31 -21.01
N GLN A 88 -6.11 8.23 -20.22
CA GLN A 88 -5.77 6.89 -20.70
C GLN A 88 -6.78 6.37 -21.74
N MET A 89 -8.07 6.69 -21.61
CA MET A 89 -9.07 6.31 -22.62
C MET A 89 -8.86 7.08 -23.94
N THR A 90 -8.56 8.37 -23.87
CA THR A 90 -8.28 9.18 -25.06
C THR A 90 -7.08 8.65 -25.85
N VAL A 91 -5.97 8.34 -25.16
CA VAL A 91 -4.78 7.76 -25.80
C VAL A 91 -5.11 6.43 -26.49
N ARG A 92 -5.89 5.56 -25.82
CA ARG A 92 -6.30 4.27 -26.40
C ARG A 92 -7.21 4.43 -27.62
N LEU A 93 -8.08 5.44 -27.63
CA LEU A 93 -8.93 5.76 -28.78
C LEU A 93 -8.09 6.28 -29.95
N GLU A 94 -7.14 7.19 -29.70
CA GLU A 94 -6.22 7.70 -30.73
C GLU A 94 -5.36 6.58 -31.34
N ASP A 95 -4.86 5.66 -30.51
CA ASP A 95 -4.09 4.50 -30.97
C ASP A 95 -4.95 3.55 -31.81
N LEU A 96 -6.23 3.36 -31.43
CA LEU A 96 -7.18 2.56 -32.19
C LEU A 96 -7.46 3.20 -33.55
N GLU A 97 -7.73 4.50 -33.60
CA GLU A 97 -7.97 5.25 -34.85
C GLU A 97 -6.75 5.19 -35.78
N ARG A 98 -5.53 5.33 -35.25
CA ARG A 98 -4.29 5.16 -36.02
C ARG A 98 -4.12 3.75 -36.55
N SER A 99 -4.48 2.73 -35.76
CA SER A 99 -4.39 1.33 -36.18
C SER A 99 -5.35 1.02 -37.32
N MET A 100 -6.56 1.61 -37.31
CA MET A 100 -7.55 1.46 -38.37
C MET A 100 -7.13 2.17 -39.66
N LYS A 101 -6.52 3.35 -39.56
CA LYS A 101 -6.08 4.14 -40.72
C LYS A 101 -4.84 3.57 -41.42
N ASN A 102 -4.02 2.81 -40.71
CA ASN A 102 -2.84 2.13 -41.27
C ASN A 102 -3.18 0.75 -41.88
N GLN A 103 -4.46 0.34 -41.88
CA GLN A 103 -4.94 -0.91 -42.49
C GLN A 103 -5.63 -0.72 -43.85
N GLU A 104 -5.73 0.53 -44.35
CA GLU A 104 -6.11 0.87 -45.74
C GLU A 104 -4.86 1.15 -46.59
#